data_AF-A0AAV3NJX6-F1
#
_entry.id   AF-A0AAV3NJX6-F1
#
_cell.length_a   1.000
_cell.length_b   1.000
_cell.length_c   1.000
_cell.angle_alpha   90.00
_cell.angle_beta   90.00
_cell.angle_gamma   90.00
#
_symmetry.space_group_name_H-M   'P 1'
#
loop_
_entity.id
_entity.type
_entity.pdbx_description
1 polymer ?
#
loop_
_entity_poly.entity_id
_entity_poly.type
_entity_poly.pdbx_seq_one_letter_code
_entity_poly.pdbx_strand_id
1 'polypeptide(L)'
;MTNFRPIALCNTVAKVIAKALAMRLKNVLPTIILETQSAFVSNRLITDNVLLSYELHHFIKHKKTGKDDFMSIKLDMMKAYDRIE
;
A
#
# COMPACT_ATOMS: atom_id res chain seq x y z
N MET A 1 23.63 -13.77 4.77
CA MET A 1 23.57 -12.50 5.53
C MET A 1 23.00 -11.32 4.74
N THR A 2 22.75 -11.44 3.44
CA THR A 2 22.24 -10.35 2.57
C THR A 2 20.71 -10.16 2.56
N ASN A 3 19.94 -11.05 3.20
CA ASN A 3 18.47 -11.08 3.15
C ASN A 3 17.78 -10.66 4.48
N PHE A 4 18.52 -10.11 5.44
CA PHE A 4 17.92 -9.63 6.69
C PHE A 4 17.44 -8.20 6.53
N ARG A 5 16.23 -7.91 7.06
CA ARG A 5 15.73 -6.54 7.21
C ARG A 5 16.10 -6.04 8.60
N PRO A 6 17.01 -5.06 8.74
CA PRO A 6 17.31 -4.48 10.04
C PRO A 6 16.08 -3.74 10.58
N ILE A 7 15.85 -3.84 11.89
CA ILE A 7 14.79 -3.09 12.58
C ILE A 7 15.47 -1.94 13.32
N ALA A 8 15.14 -0.71 12.94
CA ALA A 8 15.62 0.48 13.65
C ALA A 8 14.81 0.67 14.95
N LEU A 9 15.50 0.69 16.09
CA LEU A 9 14.92 1.01 17.39
C LEU A 9 15.18 2.49 17.70
N CYS A 10 14.12 3.28 17.81
CA CYS A 10 14.20 4.68 18.21
C CYS A 10 13.74 4.90 19.67
N ASN A 11 14.15 6.03 20.24
CA ASN A 11 13.79 6.44 21.60
C ASN A 11 12.26 6.51 21.76
N THR A 12 11.74 6.11 22.93
CA THR A 12 10.32 6.16 23.29
C THR A 12 9.75 7.57 23.14
N VAL A 13 10.50 8.61 23.51
CA VAL A 13 10.07 10.02 23.32
C VAL A 13 9.84 10.33 21.85
N ALA A 14 10.76 9.91 20.97
CA ALA A 14 10.62 10.08 19.53
C ALA A 14 9.42 9.30 18.96
N LYS A 15 9.13 8.09 19.49
CA LYS A 15 7.94 7.32 19.12
C LYS A 15 6.64 8.04 19.49
N VAL A 16 6.59 8.67 20.68
CA VAL A 16 5.41 9.45 21.12
C VAL A 16 5.18 10.64 20.20
N ILE A 17 6.24 11.41 19.89
CA ILE A 17 6.14 12.56 18.97
C ILE A 17 5.69 12.10 17.58
N ALA A 18 6.30 11.05 17.02
CA ALA A 18 5.93 10.51 15.72
C ALA A 18 4.47 10.02 15.69
N LYS A 19 4.00 9.39 16.77
CA LYS A 19 2.59 8.97 16.90
C LYS A 19 1.63 10.15 16.94
N ALA A 20 1.98 11.22 17.66
CA ALA A 20 1.18 12.44 17.71
C ALA A 20 1.04 13.07 16.31
N LEU A 21 2.14 13.16 15.56
CA LEU A 21 2.12 13.64 14.17
C LEU A 21 1.28 12.75 13.26
N ALA A 22 1.45 11.43 13.35
CA ALA A 22 0.65 10.48 12.57
C ALA A 22 -0.86 10.61 12.85
N MET A 23 -1.25 10.87 14.11
CA MET A 23 -2.65 11.10 14.47
C MET A 23 -3.21 12.41 13.88
N ARG A 24 -2.39 13.46 13.74
CA ARG A 24 -2.80 14.70 13.06
C ARG A 24 -2.99 14.47 11.57
N LEU A 25 -2.02 13.81 10.92
CA LEU A 25 -2.07 13.50 9.49
C LEU A 25 -3.23 12.58 9.12
N LYS A 26 -3.58 11.63 10.00
CA LYS A 26 -4.72 10.72 9.81
C LYS A 26 -6.03 11.44 9.47
N ASN A 27 -6.24 12.65 9.97
CA ASN A 27 -7.47 13.40 9.71
C ASN A 27 -7.56 13.95 8.28
N VAL A 28 -6.43 14.25 7.65
CA VAL A 28 -6.37 14.81 6.30
C VAL A 28 -6.18 13.72 5.26
N LEU A 29 -5.57 12.60 5.64
CA LEU A 29 -5.25 11.48 4.74
C LEU A 29 -6.43 11.02 3.85
N PRO A 30 -7.69 10.92 4.32
CA PRO A 30 -8.83 10.53 3.49
C PRO A 30 -9.10 11.45 2.29
N THR A 31 -8.64 12.70 2.34
CA THR A 31 -8.82 13.67 1.24
C THR A 31 -7.72 13.58 0.18
N ILE A 32 -6.61 12.90 0.47
CA ILE A 32 -5.42 12.85 -0.39
C ILE A 32 -5.24 11.46 -1.02
N ILE A 33 -5.61 10.39 -0.31
CA ILE A 33 -5.41 9.02 -0.78
C ILE A 33 -6.58 8.53 -1.65
N LEU A 34 -6.28 7.63 -2.58
CA LEU A 34 -7.32 6.97 -3.37
C LEU A 34 -8.09 5.94 -2.52
N GLU A 35 -9.32 5.64 -2.94
CA GLU A 35 -10.16 4.60 -2.32
C GLU A 35 -9.53 3.21 -2.42
N THR A 36 -8.80 2.93 -3.52
CA THR A 36 -8.11 1.66 -3.77
C THR A 36 -6.86 1.46 -2.91
N GLN A 37 -6.39 2.50 -2.20
CA GLN A 37 -5.22 2.41 -1.33
C GLN A 37 -5.60 1.81 0.04
N SER A 38 -5.61 0.48 0.17
CA SER A 38 -6.09 -0.17 1.41
C SER A 38 -5.03 -0.31 2.52
N ALA A 39 -3.74 -0.27 2.18
CA ALA A 39 -2.67 -0.52 3.15
C ALA A 39 -2.50 0.65 4.15
N PHE A 40 -2.35 0.32 5.43
CA PHE A 40 -2.10 1.27 6.54
C PHE A 40 -3.18 2.34 6.77
N VAL A 41 -4.39 2.14 6.24
CA VAL A 41 -5.54 3.02 6.44
C VAL A 41 -6.50 2.37 7.44
N SER A 42 -7.04 3.16 8.38
CA SER A 42 -8.05 2.65 9.31
C SER A 42 -9.33 2.26 8.57
N ASN A 43 -9.98 1.18 9.02
CA ASN A 43 -11.22 0.65 8.44
C ASN A 43 -11.09 0.13 6.99
N ARG A 44 -9.88 -0.16 6.51
CA ARG A 44 -9.64 -0.88 5.25
C ARG A 44 -8.97 -2.22 5.55
N LEU A 45 -9.40 -3.29 4.91
CA LEU A 45 -8.89 -4.62 5.15
C LEU A 45 -8.00 -5.07 3.98
N ILE A 46 -7.03 -5.93 4.27
CA ILE A 46 -6.17 -6.50 3.21
C ILE A 46 -6.97 -7.35 2.22
N THR A 47 -8.10 -7.91 2.67
CA THR A 47 -9.04 -8.67 1.85
C THR A 47 -9.61 -7.86 0.70
N ASP A 48 -9.79 -6.54 0.88
CA ASP A 48 -10.32 -5.65 -0.16
C ASP A 48 -9.37 -5.60 -1.36
N ASN A 49 -8.06 -5.53 -1.11
CA ASN A 49 -7.03 -5.58 -2.16
C ASN A 49 -6.97 -6.95 -2.85
N VAL A 50 -7.18 -8.05 -2.12
CA VAL A 50 -7.20 -9.40 -2.69
C VAL A 50 -8.39 -9.56 -3.63
N LEU A 51 -9.56 -9.10 -3.20
CA LEU A 51 -10.78 -9.14 -4.02
C LEU A 51 -10.62 -8.29 -5.28
N LEU A 52 -10.14 -7.05 -5.16
CA LEU A 52 -9.87 -6.18 -6.30
C LEU A 52 -8.90 -6.83 -7.29
N SER A 53 -7.82 -7.45 -6.79
CA SER A 53 -6.85 -8.15 -7.64
C SER A 53 -7.47 -9.35 -8.37
N TYR A 54 -8.36 -10.08 -7.68
CA TYR A 54 -9.08 -11.22 -8.26
C TYR A 54 -10.04 -10.77 -9.36
N GLU A 55 -10.82 -9.71 -9.13
CA GLU A 55 -11.73 -9.13 -10.12
C GLU A 55 -10.99 -8.61 -11.34
N LEU A 56 -9.87 -7.91 -11.16
CA LEU A 56 -9.02 -7.44 -12.26
C LEU A 56 -8.48 -8.61 -13.08
N HIS A 57 -7.96 -9.66 -12.42
CA HIS A 57 -7.45 -10.83 -13.14
C HIS A 57 -8.57 -11.58 -13.87
N HIS A 58 -9.73 -11.72 -13.24
CA HIS A 58 -10.90 -12.34 -13.83
C HIS A 58 -11.37 -11.56 -15.07
N PHE A 59 -11.45 -10.23 -14.98
CA PHE A 59 -11.82 -9.35 -16.08
C PHE A 59 -10.88 -9.51 -17.27
N ILE A 60 -9.57 -9.43 -17.04
CA ILE A 60 -8.56 -9.59 -18.10
C ILE A 60 -8.68 -10.96 -18.76
N LYS A 61 -8.88 -12.03 -17.98
CA LYS A 61 -8.99 -13.41 -18.50
C LYS A 61 -10.24 -13.62 -19.37
N HIS A 62 -11.35 -12.94 -19.07
CA HIS A 62 -12.62 -13.09 -19.77
C HIS A 62 -12.77 -12.12 -20.95
N LYS A 63 -12.04 -11.02 -20.97
CA LYS A 63 -12.08 -10.05 -22.06
C LYS A 63 -11.20 -10.50 -23.24
N LYS A 64 -11.60 -11.60 -23.89
CA LYS A 64 -10.91 -12.21 -25.04
C LYS A 64 -11.30 -11.63 -26.40
N THR A 65 -12.30 -10.75 -26.44
CA THR A 65 -12.88 -10.23 -27.68
C THR A 65 -13.02 -8.71 -27.57
N GLY A 66 -12.59 -7.99 -28.60
CA GLY A 66 -12.58 -6.53 -28.64
C GLY A 66 -11.29 -6.00 -29.27
N LYS A 67 -11.20 -4.68 -29.46
CA LYS A 67 -9.98 -4.01 -29.96
C LYS A 67 -9.01 -3.60 -28.84
N ASP A 68 -9.47 -3.63 -27.59
CA ASP A 68 -8.72 -3.19 -26.43
C ASP A 68 -8.06 -4.39 -25.72
N ASP A 69 -6.75 -4.31 -25.50
CA ASP A 69 -5.97 -5.30 -24.75
C ASP A 69 -5.65 -4.77 -23.34
N PHE A 70 -5.59 -5.67 -22.35
CA PHE A 70 -5.43 -5.31 -20.94
C PHE A 70 -4.29 -6.09 -20.30
N MET A 71 -3.44 -5.39 -19.54
CA MET A 71 -2.31 -5.97 -18.82
C MET A 71 -2.37 -5.59 -17.34
N SER A 72 -2.09 -6.55 -16.47
CA SER A 72 -1.88 -6.30 -15.04
C SER A 72 -0.39 -6.21 -14.75
N ILE A 73 0.02 -5.21 -13.98
CA ILE A 73 1.41 -4.98 -13.59
C ILE A 73 1.49 -5.01 -12.07
N LYS A 74 2.34 -5.89 -11.54
CA LYS A 74 2.66 -5.94 -10.10
C LYS A 74 4.00 -5.24 -9.87
N LEU A 75 3.96 -4.11 -9.16
CA LEU A 75 5.14 -3.34 -8.79
C LEU A 75 5.47 -3.56 -7.31
N ASP A 76 6.76 -3.71 -7.00
CA ASP A 76 7.27 -3.80 -5.62
C ASP A 76 8.55 -2.95 -5.49
N MET A 77 8.71 -2.29 -4.34
CA MET A 77 9.83 -1.39 -4.10
C MET A 77 10.87 -2.03 -3.18
N MET A 78 12.07 -2.26 -3.71
CA MET A 78 13.18 -2.77 -2.93
C MET A 78 13.59 -1.76 -1.85
N LYS A 79 13.59 -2.20 -0.59
CA LYS A 79 13.94 -1.37 0.58
C LYS A 79 13.18 -0.02 0.60
N ALA A 80 11.87 -0.07 0.41
CA ALA A 80 10.98 1.11 0.32
C ALA A 80 11.16 2.16 1.44
N TYR A 81 11.57 1.75 2.65
CA TYR A 81 11.78 2.67 3.78
C TYR A 81 13.20 3.23 3.87
N ASP A 82 14.18 2.60 3.20
CA ASP A 82 15.58 3.06 3.19
C ASP A 82 15.84 3.98 1.99
N ARG A 83 15.00 3.89 0.94
CA ARG A 83 15.11 4.65 -0.32
C ARG A 83 14.06 5.73 -0.41
N ILE A 84 13.94 6.57 0.62
CA ILE A 84 13.09 7.76 0.54
C ILE A 84 13.75 8.71 -0.48
N GLU A 85 13.22 8.73 -1.69
CA GLU A 85 13.48 9.74 -2.73
C GLU A 85 12.52 10.93 -2.59
#